data_AF-A0A090VV10-F1
#
_entry.id   AF-A0A090VV10-F1
#
_cell.length_a   1.000
_cell.length_b   1.000
_cell.length_c   1.000
_cell.angle_alpha   90.00
_cell.angle_beta   90.00
_cell.angle_gamma   90.00
#
_symmetry.space_group_name_H-M   'P 1'
#
loop_
_entity.id
_entity.type
_entity.pdbx_description
1 polymer ?
#
loop_
_entity_poly.entity_id
_entity_poly.type
_entity_poly.pdbx_seq_one_letter_code
_entity_poly.pdbx_strand_id
1 'polypeptide(L)'
;MYSCNSSKKETNQVAGSNTTSTINKDISVAAPKLDLEQALKLAELPLHCINIEYPNRLSQTLGSDEDLKSPTTLHPAFYGCFDWHSSVHGHWSLVSLLKSFPNISNAKTIKQRLLNNISKENIEAEVAYFKGKHNGLTSELMVGRGC
;
A
#
# COMPACT_ATOMS: atom_id res chain seq x y z
N MET A 1 -21.93 7.11 18.81
CA MET A 1 -23.03 6.25 18.34
C MET A 1 -23.93 7.10 17.46
N TYR A 2 -23.78 7.04 16.14
CA TYR A 2 -24.71 7.70 15.23
C TYR A 2 -25.30 6.62 14.31
N SER A 3 -26.56 6.30 14.60
CA SER A 3 -27.36 5.25 14.00
C SER A 3 -27.70 5.52 12.54
N CYS A 4 -27.81 4.44 11.76
CA CYS A 4 -28.45 4.42 10.45
C CYS A 4 -29.89 4.94 10.55
N ASN A 5 -30.26 5.86 9.65
CA ASN A 5 -31.66 6.25 9.47
C ASN A 5 -32.22 5.55 8.23
N SER A 6 -33.24 4.71 8.43
CA SER A 6 -34.03 4.10 7.36
C SER A 6 -35.39 4.79 7.33
N SER A 7 -35.72 5.48 6.24
CA SER A 7 -37.12 5.75 5.89
C SER A 7 -37.31 5.99 4.38
N LYS A 8 -38.02 5.00 3.82
CA LYS A 8 -38.89 4.91 2.63
C LYS A 8 -38.99 6.08 1.64
N LYS A 9 -38.75 5.69 0.38
CA LYS A 9 -39.43 6.00 -0.90
C LYS A 9 -40.48 7.13 -0.91
N GLU A 10 -40.21 8.11 -1.76
CA GLU A 10 -41.23 8.76 -2.58
C GLU A 10 -40.83 8.71 -4.07
N THR A 11 -41.80 8.36 -4.88
CA THR A 11 -41.74 8.19 -6.34
C THR A 11 -42.03 9.55 -6.98
N ASN A 12 -41.24 9.97 -7.97
CA ASN A 12 -41.74 10.85 -9.02
C ASN A 12 -40.99 10.61 -10.33
N GLN A 13 -41.78 10.35 -11.37
CA GLN A 13 -41.35 10.08 -12.74
C GLN A 13 -41.04 11.39 -13.45
N VAL A 14 -39.97 11.42 -14.27
CA VAL A 14 -39.84 12.37 -15.38
C VAL A 14 -39.33 11.62 -16.60
N ALA A 15 -39.91 11.99 -17.74
CA ALA A 15 -39.90 11.32 -19.04
C ALA A 15 -38.52 11.17 -19.71
N GLY A 16 -38.37 10.05 -20.41
CA GLY A 16 -37.93 10.05 -21.81
C GLY A 16 -36.47 10.35 -22.12
N SER A 17 -35.62 9.33 -22.02
CA SER A 17 -34.67 9.01 -23.10
C SER A 17 -34.27 7.54 -22.96
N ASN A 18 -34.93 6.67 -23.72
CA ASN A 18 -34.54 5.27 -23.85
C ASN A 18 -33.25 5.21 -24.69
N THR A 19 -32.11 5.47 -24.08
CA THR A 19 -30.85 5.00 -24.63
C THR A 19 -30.61 3.62 -24.05
N THR A 20 -31.22 2.62 -24.69
CA THR A 20 -30.86 1.22 -24.53
C THR A 20 -29.38 1.12 -24.88
N SER A 21 -28.51 1.19 -23.87
CA SER A 21 -27.09 0.95 -24.04
C SER A 21 -26.92 -0.53 -24.30
N THR A 22 -26.86 -0.87 -25.57
CA THR A 22 -26.42 -2.17 -26.07
C THR A 22 -25.04 -2.43 -25.46
N ILE A 23 -24.97 -3.25 -24.42
CA ILE A 23 -23.70 -3.74 -23.88
C ILE A 23 -23.14 -4.67 -24.95
N ASN A 24 -22.28 -4.14 -25.81
CA ASN A 24 -21.53 -4.92 -26.79
C ASN A 24 -20.69 -5.95 -26.01
N LYS A 25 -21.06 -7.22 -26.16
CA LYS A 25 -20.51 -8.36 -25.43
C LYS A 25 -19.13 -8.81 -25.94
N ASP A 26 -18.51 -8.06 -26.85
CA ASP A 26 -17.24 -8.42 -27.50
C ASP A 26 -16.18 -7.31 -27.38
N ILE A 27 -15.83 -6.91 -26.16
CA ILE A 27 -14.62 -6.12 -25.91
C ILE A 27 -13.55 -7.07 -25.38
N SER A 28 -12.85 -7.73 -26.30
CA SER A 28 -11.60 -8.45 -25.99
C SER A 28 -10.49 -7.42 -25.81
N VAL A 29 -10.27 -6.95 -24.58
CA VAL A 29 -9.12 -6.09 -24.27
C VAL A 29 -7.86 -6.96 -24.19
N ALA A 30 -6.88 -6.69 -25.04
CA ALA A 30 -5.57 -7.35 -24.98
C ALA A 30 -4.89 -7.07 -23.63
N ALA A 31 -4.21 -8.07 -23.07
CA ALA A 31 -3.51 -7.92 -21.81
C ALA A 31 -2.46 -6.78 -21.89
N PRO A 32 -2.36 -5.92 -20.87
CA PRO A 32 -1.38 -4.84 -20.88
C PRO A 32 0.03 -5.41 -20.93
N LYS A 33 0.83 -4.94 -21.89
CA LYS A 33 2.25 -5.28 -22.00
C LYS A 33 3.06 -4.25 -21.23
N LEU A 34 3.99 -4.74 -20.41
CA LEU A 34 4.96 -3.88 -19.71
C LEU A 34 6.15 -3.61 -20.64
N ASP A 35 6.20 -2.42 -21.23
CA ASP A 35 7.36 -1.92 -21.97
C ASP A 35 8.14 -0.87 -21.16
N LEU A 36 9.19 -0.29 -21.75
CA LEU A 36 10.05 0.69 -21.07
C LEU A 36 9.31 1.97 -20.68
N GLU A 37 8.37 2.44 -21.50
CA GLU A 37 7.60 3.65 -21.22
C GLU A 37 6.64 3.41 -20.05
N GLN A 38 5.95 2.26 -20.05
CA GLN A 38 5.09 1.85 -18.94
C GLN A 38 5.89 1.61 -17.67
N ALA A 39 7.09 1.03 -17.76
CA ALA A 39 7.99 0.85 -16.63
C ALA A 39 8.39 2.19 -15.98
N LEU A 40 8.66 3.23 -16.77
CA LEU A 40 8.95 4.58 -16.26
C LEU A 40 7.76 5.16 -15.50
N LYS A 41 6.56 5.12 -16.09
CA LYS A 41 5.33 5.59 -15.45
C LYS A 41 5.02 4.83 -14.16
N LEU A 42 5.20 3.51 -14.16
CA LEU A 42 5.00 2.69 -12.97
C LEU A 42 6.01 2.99 -11.87
N ALA A 43 7.26 3.31 -12.22
CA ALA A 43 8.28 3.67 -11.24
C ALA A 43 7.98 5.01 -10.53
N GLU A 44 7.29 5.95 -11.20
CA GLU A 44 6.93 7.25 -10.62
C GLU A 44 6.02 7.12 -9.40
N LEU A 45 5.10 6.15 -9.40
CA LEU A 45 4.13 5.96 -8.30
C LEU A 45 4.81 5.75 -6.93
N PRO A 46 5.67 4.72 -6.74
CA PRO A 46 6.38 4.55 -5.48
C PRO A 46 7.44 5.63 -5.26
N LEU A 47 8.09 6.16 -6.30
CA LEU A 47 9.08 7.24 -6.14
C LEU A 47 8.47 8.52 -5.59
N HIS A 48 7.20 8.79 -5.90
CA HIS A 48 6.47 9.93 -5.37
C HIS A 48 6.31 9.85 -3.85
N CYS A 49 6.16 8.65 -3.28
CA CYS A 49 5.88 8.49 -1.85
C CYS A 49 7.02 7.91 -1.01
N ILE A 50 7.99 7.18 -1.54
CA ILE A 50 9.00 6.37 -0.80
C ILE A 50 9.72 7.01 0.42
N ASN A 51 9.72 8.34 0.57
CA ASN A 51 10.24 9.03 1.76
C ASN A 51 9.30 10.12 2.32
N ILE A 52 7.99 10.07 2.05
CA ILE A 52 6.98 11.00 2.59
C ILE A 52 6.37 10.41 3.88
N GLU A 53 6.67 10.99 5.04
CA GLU A 53 6.24 10.37 6.29
C GLU A 53 4.72 10.44 6.55
N TYR A 54 4.04 11.51 6.13
CA TYR A 54 2.62 11.73 6.41
C TYR A 54 1.84 12.21 5.18
N PRO A 55 0.54 11.89 5.08
CA PRO A 55 -0.25 11.04 5.99
C PRO A 55 0.13 9.55 5.89
N ASN A 56 0.05 8.82 7.01
CA ASN A 56 0.38 7.39 7.06
C ASN A 56 -0.59 6.59 7.97
N ARG A 57 -0.93 5.38 7.55
CA ARG A 57 -1.74 4.39 8.27
C ARG A 57 -0.88 3.17 8.61
N LEU A 58 -0.54 3.05 9.89
CA LEU A 58 0.34 1.97 10.39
C LEU A 58 -0.39 0.64 10.64
N SER A 59 -1.70 0.68 10.92
CA SER A 59 -2.51 -0.53 11.16
C SER A 59 -1.97 -1.48 12.25
N GLN A 60 -1.28 -0.93 13.26
CA GLN A 60 -0.69 -1.67 14.37
C GLN A 60 -1.68 -1.93 15.52
N THR A 61 -1.39 -2.94 16.34
CA THR A 61 -2.07 -3.18 17.63
C THR A 61 -1.32 -2.41 18.71
N LEU A 62 -2.02 -1.61 19.51
CA LEU A 62 -1.44 -0.87 20.63
C LEU A 62 -1.68 -1.65 21.92
N GLY A 63 -0.61 -1.97 22.65
CA GLY A 63 -0.68 -2.51 24.01
C GLY A 63 -0.63 -1.41 25.07
N SER A 64 -0.05 -0.26 24.73
CA SER A 64 0.16 0.89 25.63
C SER A 64 0.41 2.18 24.84
N ASP A 65 0.44 3.33 25.53
CA ASP A 65 0.73 4.62 24.89
C ASP A 65 2.15 4.69 24.32
N GLU A 66 3.08 3.89 24.86
CA GLU A 66 4.46 3.77 24.37
C GLU A 66 4.55 3.18 22.95
N ASP A 67 3.49 2.54 22.45
CA ASP A 67 3.42 2.00 21.08
C ASP A 67 3.06 3.09 20.04
N LEU A 68 2.64 4.28 20.50
CA LEU A 68 2.35 5.44 19.64
C LEU A 68 3.65 6.14 19.21
N LYS A 69 4.22 5.66 18.10
CA LYS A 69 5.45 6.21 17.51
C LYS A 69 5.24 6.65 16.06
N SER A 70 6.20 7.41 15.53
CA SER A 70 6.16 7.85 14.13
C SER A 70 6.34 6.68 13.15
N PRO A 71 5.87 6.80 11.89
CA PRO A 71 6.10 5.79 10.86
C PRO A 71 7.58 5.49 10.64
N THR A 72 8.44 6.50 10.61
CA THR A 72 9.89 6.32 10.45
C THR A 72 10.53 5.58 11.64
N THR A 73 9.97 5.71 12.84
CA THR A 73 10.47 5.00 14.02
C THR A 73 10.07 3.53 14.01
N LEU A 74 8.83 3.23 13.59
CA LEU A 74 8.27 1.88 13.63
C LEU A 74 8.70 1.05 12.43
N HIS A 75 8.75 1.67 11.25
CA HIS A 75 9.03 1.03 9.98
C HIS A 75 10.05 1.82 9.14
N PRO A 76 11.30 1.95 9.61
CA PRO A 76 12.31 2.78 8.95
C PRO A 76 12.69 2.27 7.55
N ALA A 77 12.50 0.98 7.23
CA ALA A 77 12.77 0.47 5.90
C ALA A 77 11.57 0.67 4.95
N PHE A 78 10.35 0.65 5.50
CA PHE A 78 9.12 0.68 4.73
C PHE A 78 8.16 1.79 5.19
N TYR A 79 8.67 3.01 5.29
CA TYR A 79 7.87 4.23 5.39
C TYR A 79 7.73 4.93 4.03
N GLY A 80 6.90 5.96 3.96
CA GLY A 80 6.82 6.86 2.80
C GLY A 80 5.45 6.87 2.11
N CYS A 81 4.86 5.71 1.90
CA CYS A 81 3.55 5.64 1.26
C CYS A 81 2.44 5.68 2.31
N PHE A 82 1.20 5.81 1.84
CA PHE A 82 0.03 6.03 2.71
C PHE A 82 -0.12 4.97 3.81
N ASP A 83 0.37 3.76 3.60
CA ASP A 83 0.44 2.73 4.63
C ASP A 83 1.72 1.89 4.45
N TRP A 84 2.05 1.10 5.48
CA TRP A 84 3.24 0.23 5.47
C TRP A 84 3.21 -0.80 4.32
N HIS A 85 2.07 -1.43 4.05
CA HIS A 85 1.96 -2.45 2.98
C HIS A 85 2.19 -1.82 1.60
N SER A 86 1.61 -0.66 1.36
CA SER A 86 1.84 0.14 0.15
C SER A 86 3.32 0.49 -0.02
N SER A 87 4.01 0.82 1.07
CA SER A 87 5.45 1.08 1.05
C SER A 87 6.24 -0.17 0.68
N VAL A 88 5.93 -1.33 1.28
CA VAL A 88 6.54 -2.63 0.93
C VAL A 88 6.34 -2.96 -0.56
N HIS A 89 5.12 -2.85 -1.06
CA HIS A 89 4.81 -3.10 -2.47
C HIS A 89 5.52 -2.12 -3.41
N GLY A 90 5.61 -0.85 -3.02
CA GLY A 90 6.34 0.16 -3.77
C GLY A 90 7.83 -0.17 -3.92
N HIS A 91 8.49 -0.55 -2.82
CA HIS A 91 9.90 -0.97 -2.84
C HIS A 91 10.11 -2.22 -3.69
N TRP A 92 9.25 -3.24 -3.53
CA TRP A 92 9.33 -4.47 -4.33
C TRP A 92 9.11 -4.19 -5.82
N SER A 93 8.14 -3.35 -6.17
CA SER A 93 7.88 -2.92 -7.56
C SER A 93 9.12 -2.28 -8.17
N LEU A 94 9.77 -1.36 -7.45
CA LEU A 94 11.01 -0.72 -7.89
C LEU A 94 12.16 -1.72 -8.11
N VAL A 95 12.34 -2.68 -7.20
CA VAL A 95 13.33 -3.76 -7.37
C VAL A 95 13.01 -4.61 -8.60
N SER A 96 11.73 -4.96 -8.80
CA SER A 96 11.27 -5.75 -9.93
C SER A 96 11.49 -5.04 -11.28
N LEU A 97 11.22 -3.73 -11.31
CA LEU A 97 11.47 -2.87 -12.47
C LEU A 97 12.97 -2.76 -12.78
N LEU A 98 13.83 -2.60 -11.77
CA LEU A 98 15.29 -2.60 -11.96
C LEU A 98 15.82 -3.92 -12.53
N LYS A 99 15.21 -5.05 -12.16
CA LYS A 99 15.57 -6.38 -12.69
C LYS A 99 15.12 -6.57 -14.13
N SER A 100 13.90 -6.12 -14.45
CA SER A 100 13.29 -6.29 -15.77
C SER A 100 13.82 -5.27 -16.80
N PHE A 101 14.14 -4.06 -16.35
CA PHE A 101 14.58 -2.92 -17.16
C PHE A 101 15.87 -2.32 -16.56
N PRO A 102 17.02 -3.01 -16.69
CA PRO A 102 18.28 -2.58 -16.05
C PRO A 102 18.78 -1.21 -16.53
N ASN A 103 18.37 -0.78 -17.73
CA ASN A 103 18.76 0.48 -18.36
C ASN A 103 17.69 1.57 -18.24
N ILE A 104 16.73 1.44 -17.32
CA ILE A 104 15.72 2.47 -17.08
C ILE A 104 16.39 3.79 -16.64
N SER A 105 15.93 4.92 -17.15
CA SER A 105 16.64 6.21 -17.01
C SER A 105 16.81 6.66 -15.54
N ASN A 106 15.86 6.31 -14.68
CA ASN A 106 15.89 6.62 -13.24
C ASN A 106 16.55 5.53 -12.38
N ALA A 107 17.21 4.52 -12.99
CA ALA A 107 17.77 3.38 -12.26
C ALA A 107 18.70 3.77 -11.10
N LYS A 108 19.56 4.78 -11.31
CA LYS A 108 20.48 5.26 -10.27
C LYS A 108 19.72 5.83 -9.07
N THR A 109 18.71 6.66 -9.33
CA THR A 109 17.86 7.26 -8.28
C THR A 109 17.08 6.19 -7.53
N ILE A 110 16.49 5.22 -8.23
CA ILE A 110 15.78 4.11 -7.62
C ILE A 110 16.72 3.33 -6.70
N LYS A 111 17.90 2.93 -7.19
CA LYS A 111 18.90 2.20 -6.40
C LYS A 111 19.31 2.96 -5.15
N GLN A 112 19.59 4.26 -5.28
CA GLN A 112 19.99 5.09 -4.13
C GLN A 112 18.90 5.13 -3.06
N ARG A 113 17.63 5.33 -3.44
CA ARG A 113 16.52 5.36 -2.46
C ARG A 113 16.29 4.00 -1.81
N LEU A 114 16.35 2.92 -2.60
CA LEU A 114 16.23 1.56 -2.07
C LEU A 114 17.36 1.24 -1.08
N LEU A 115 18.60 1.61 -1.38
CA LEU A 115 19.75 1.38 -0.49
C LEU A 115 19.67 2.20 0.80
N ASN A 116 19.14 3.42 0.74
CA ASN A 116 18.94 4.26 1.92
C ASN A 116 17.87 3.66 2.85
N ASN A 117 16.76 3.18 2.29
CA ASN A 117 15.66 2.62 3.07
C ASN A 117 15.96 1.18 3.54
N ILE A 118 16.43 0.30 2.66
CA ILE A 118 16.76 -1.11 2.94
C ILE A 118 18.22 -1.21 3.40
N SER A 119 18.60 -0.38 4.38
CA SER A 119 19.89 -0.49 5.06
C SER A 119 19.86 -1.64 6.06
N LYS A 120 21.04 -2.07 6.52
CA LYS A 120 21.15 -3.11 7.53
C LYS A 120 20.42 -2.69 8.81
N GLU A 121 20.65 -1.45 9.25
CA GLU A 121 20.12 -0.89 10.47
C GLU A 121 18.59 -0.78 10.42
N ASN A 122 18.03 -0.34 9.29
CA ASN A 122 16.58 -0.23 9.12
C ASN A 122 15.91 -1.61 9.11
N ILE A 123 16.51 -2.60 8.45
CA ILE A 123 15.98 -3.97 8.43
C ILE A 123 16.07 -4.62 9.81
N GLU A 124 17.13 -4.38 10.57
CA GLU A 124 17.23 -4.84 11.96
C GLU A 124 16.10 -4.25 12.83
N ALA A 125 15.74 -2.98 12.63
CA ALA A 125 14.61 -2.34 13.29
C ALA A 125 13.25 -2.94 12.87
N GLU A 126 13.01 -3.21 11.58
CA GLU A 126 11.79 -3.91 11.14
C GLU A 126 11.67 -5.30 11.78
N VAL A 127 12.78 -6.06 11.82
CA VAL A 127 12.81 -7.38 12.46
C VAL A 127 12.55 -7.28 13.95
N ALA A 128 13.10 -6.25 14.62
CA ALA A 128 12.85 -6.02 16.04
C ALA A 128 11.37 -5.68 16.30
N TYR A 129 10.74 -4.87 15.44
CA TYR A 129 9.31 -4.56 15.52
C TYR A 129 8.44 -5.82 15.52
N PHE A 130 8.67 -6.75 14.58
CA PHE A 130 7.91 -8.02 14.48
C PHE A 130 8.26 -9.04 15.57
N LYS A 131 9.28 -8.81 16.40
CA LYS A 131 9.53 -9.60 17.61
C LYS A 131 8.76 -9.07 18.83
N GLY A 132 8.07 -7.93 18.69
CA GLY A 132 7.26 -7.34 19.74
C GLY A 132 6.05 -8.20 20.11
N LYS A 133 5.66 -8.16 21.39
CA LYS A 133 4.58 -8.96 21.98
C LYS A 133 3.24 -8.89 21.22
N HIS A 134 2.92 -7.72 20.67
CA HIS A 134 1.65 -7.46 19.97
C HIS A 134 1.78 -7.43 18.44
N ASN A 135 3.00 -7.59 17.93
CA ASN A 135 3.34 -7.41 16.51
C ASN A 135 3.89 -8.68 15.86
N GLY A 136 4.16 -9.73 16.66
CA GLY A 136 4.62 -11.02 16.17
C GLY A 136 3.56 -11.83 15.42
N LEU A 137 4.04 -12.75 14.58
CA LEU A 137 3.22 -13.67 13.77
C LEU A 137 2.52 -14.77 14.58
N THR A 138 2.49 -14.69 15.91
CA THR A 138 2.06 -15.80 16.75
C THR A 138 0.65 -15.60 17.30
N SER A 139 -0.19 -16.54 16.90
CA SER A 139 -1.56 -16.90 17.29
C SER A 139 -1.91 -16.89 18.79
N GLU A 140 -1.00 -16.54 19.70
CA GLU A 140 -1.22 -16.56 21.15
C GLU A 140 -2.15 -15.46 21.66
N LEU A 141 -2.38 -14.40 20.87
CA LEU A 141 -3.42 -13.41 21.15
C LEU A 141 -4.80 -13.79 20.59
N MET A 142 -4.88 -14.74 19.66
CA MET A 142 -6.14 -15.20 19.03
C MET A 142 -6.67 -16.51 19.62
N VAL A 143 -5.82 -17.32 20.26
CA VAL A 143 -6.28 -18.45 21.07
C VAL A 143 -6.61 -17.91 22.45
N GLY A 144 -7.89 -17.62 22.65
CA GLY A 144 -8.44 -17.23 23.94
C GLY A 144 -7.88 -18.12 25.05
N ARG A 145 -7.41 -17.48 26.13
CA ARG A 145 -7.18 -18.17 27.39
C ARG A 145 -8.51 -18.81 27.78
N GLY A 146 -8.62 -20.11 27.56
CA GLY A 146 -9.73 -20.90 28.07
C GLY A 146 -9.75 -20.76 29.59
N CYS A 147 -10.78 -20.10 30.09
CA CYS A 147 -11.41 -20.50 31.34
C CYS A 147 -12.34 -21.67 31.03
#